data_AF-A0A7S3NWD7-F1
#
_entry.id   AF-A0A7S3NWD7-F1
#
_cell.length_a   1.000
_cell.length_b   1.000
_cell.length_c   1.000
_cell.angle_alpha   90.00
_cell.angle_beta   90.00
_cell.angle_gamma   90.00
#
_symmetry.space_group_name_H-M   'P 1'
#
loop_
_entity.id
_entity.type
_entity.pdbx_description
1 polymer ?
#
loop_
_entity_poly.entity_id
_entity_poly.type
_entity_poly.pdbx_seq_one_letter_code
_entity_poly.pdbx_strand_id
1 'polypeptide(L)'
;DKETGTSWLAYNKKTRRIAFLTNYRAYTPNIPDVGENPPSRGELIINWVKTDISREEYTQDVFSKLQDYRGFNLIFGMVDDEVFEITPDNAEELLQDNPRGSYLYHISNGNPEIVESQKSIFIQPGILYGMSNGNISEWEKVELGTNLINQS
;
A
#
# COMPACT_ATOMS: atom_id res chain seq x y z
N ASP A 1 5.72 10.66 -17.09
CA ASP A 1 6.48 9.87 -16.08
C ASP A 1 7.95 10.24 -15.95
N LYS A 2 8.79 10.21 -17.01
CA LYS A 2 10.20 10.65 -16.89
C LYS A 2 10.37 12.14 -16.55
N GLU A 3 9.40 12.98 -16.90
CA GLU A 3 9.49 14.43 -16.76
C GLU A 3 9.19 14.94 -15.34
N THR A 4 8.51 14.16 -14.50
CA THR A 4 8.12 14.58 -13.15
C THR A 4 8.94 13.93 -12.03
N GLY A 5 9.72 12.88 -12.35
CA GLY A 5 10.50 12.16 -11.34
C GLY A 5 9.67 11.39 -10.31
N THR A 6 8.37 11.21 -10.57
CA THR A 6 7.41 10.58 -9.65
C THR A 6 6.96 9.21 -10.14
N SER A 7 6.52 8.32 -9.24
CA SER A 7 6.00 7.00 -9.61
C SER A 7 4.62 6.74 -9.00
N TRP A 8 3.88 5.78 -9.56
CA TRP A 8 2.61 5.27 -9.02
C TRP A 8 2.76 3.92 -8.29
N LEU A 9 3.91 3.27 -8.50
CA LEU A 9 4.30 2.00 -7.89
C LEU A 9 5.83 1.96 -7.84
N ALA A 10 6.38 1.58 -6.70
CA ALA A 10 7.82 1.34 -6.59
C ALA A 10 8.10 0.24 -5.57
N TYR A 11 9.14 -0.53 -5.87
CA TYR A 11 9.74 -1.50 -4.96
C TYR A 11 11.25 -1.28 -4.94
N ASN A 12 11.83 -1.16 -3.75
CA ASN A 12 13.27 -1.08 -3.54
C ASN A 12 13.76 -2.41 -2.97
N LYS A 13 14.36 -3.25 -3.82
CA LYS A 13 14.89 -4.55 -3.42
C LYS A 13 15.92 -4.48 -2.28
N LYS A 14 16.73 -3.42 -2.22
CA LYS A 14 17.78 -3.30 -1.19
C LYS A 14 17.18 -3.06 0.20
N THR A 15 16.16 -2.23 0.28
CA THR A 15 15.51 -1.85 1.55
C THR A 15 14.22 -2.61 1.81
N ARG A 16 13.79 -3.47 0.87
CA ARG A 16 12.51 -4.18 0.86
C ARG A 16 11.27 -3.27 0.88
N ARG A 17 11.44 -1.95 0.72
CA ARG A 17 10.34 -0.98 0.77
C ARG A 17 9.51 -1.06 -0.50
N ILE A 18 8.19 -1.16 -0.33
CA ILE A 18 7.20 -1.07 -1.40
C ILE A 18 6.27 0.11 -1.13
N ALA A 19 5.83 0.79 -2.19
CA ALA A 19 4.69 1.69 -2.12
C ALA A 19 3.96 1.77 -3.46
N PHE A 20 2.65 1.96 -3.41
CA PHE A 20 1.81 2.20 -4.56
C PHE A 20 0.59 3.05 -4.20
N LEU A 21 0.01 3.68 -5.21
CA LEU A 21 -1.15 4.53 -5.04
C LEU A 21 -2.26 4.17 -6.03
N THR A 22 -3.50 4.39 -5.60
CA THR A 22 -4.67 4.40 -6.47
C THR A 22 -5.41 5.72 -6.36
N ASN A 23 -6.09 6.11 -7.43
CA ASN A 23 -6.94 7.30 -7.39
C ASN A 23 -8.18 7.02 -6.56
N TYR A 24 -8.57 7.97 -5.72
CA TYR A 24 -9.89 7.98 -5.10
C TYR A 24 -10.75 9.01 -5.85
N ARG A 25 -11.80 8.54 -6.55
CA ARG A 25 -12.65 9.36 -7.44
C ARG A 25 -14.13 9.30 -7.07
N ALA A 26 -14.45 9.18 -5.78
CA ALA A 26 -15.85 9.24 -5.36
C ALA A 26 -16.34 10.70 -5.31
N TYR A 27 -17.61 10.96 -5.62
CA TYR A 27 -18.25 12.24 -5.27
C TYR A 27 -18.56 12.21 -3.77
N THR A 28 -17.54 12.32 -2.93
CA THR A 28 -17.70 12.50 -1.48
C THR A 28 -17.35 13.95 -1.14
N PRO A 29 -18.08 14.59 -0.20
CA PRO A 29 -17.82 15.98 0.20
C PRO A 29 -16.45 16.19 0.87
N ASN A 30 -15.72 15.11 1.14
CA ASN A 30 -14.46 15.12 1.89
C ASN A 30 -13.20 15.00 1.00
N ILE A 31 -13.33 15.00 -0.33
CA ILE A 31 -12.14 15.08 -1.19
C ILE A 31 -11.58 16.50 -1.16
N PRO A 32 -10.29 16.70 -0.87
CA PRO A 32 -9.68 18.03 -0.86
C PRO A 32 -9.83 18.73 -2.22
N ASP A 33 -10.35 19.96 -2.20
CA ASP A 33 -10.38 20.86 -3.35
C ASP A 33 -9.04 21.61 -3.43
N VAL A 34 -8.10 21.01 -4.17
CA VAL A 34 -6.68 21.40 -4.16
C VAL A 34 -6.29 22.34 -5.31
N GLY A 35 -7.29 23.05 -5.88
CA GLY A 35 -7.06 24.00 -6.95
C GLY A 35 -6.48 23.38 -8.24
N GLU A 36 -5.91 24.25 -9.08
CA GLU A 36 -5.52 23.88 -10.45
C GLU A 36 -4.25 23.00 -10.49
N ASN A 37 -3.27 23.28 -9.61
CA ASN A 37 -1.92 22.68 -9.67
C ASN A 37 -1.47 22.07 -8.32
N PRO A 38 -2.09 20.98 -7.85
CA PRO A 38 -1.65 20.29 -6.65
C PRO A 38 -0.30 19.57 -6.85
N PRO A 39 0.44 19.29 -5.76
CA PRO A 39 1.64 18.47 -5.80
C PRO A 39 1.39 17.07 -6.38
N SER A 40 2.44 16.46 -6.93
CA SER A 40 2.35 15.12 -7.49
C SER A 40 2.42 14.08 -6.39
N ARG A 41 1.31 13.36 -6.15
CA ARG A 41 1.23 12.26 -5.17
C ARG A 41 2.29 11.17 -5.33
N GLY A 42 2.85 11.02 -6.52
CA GLY A 42 3.93 10.06 -6.74
C GLY A 42 5.22 10.43 -6.00
N GLU A 43 5.36 11.66 -5.49
CA GLU A 43 6.44 12.03 -4.58
C GLU A 43 6.37 11.30 -3.23
N LEU A 44 5.16 11.01 -2.74
CA LEU A 44 4.94 10.24 -1.52
C LEU A 44 5.60 8.85 -1.64
N ILE A 45 5.37 8.19 -2.79
CA ILE A 45 5.98 6.90 -3.10
C ILE A 45 7.50 6.98 -3.08
N ILE A 46 8.07 7.97 -3.77
CA ILE A 46 9.52 8.15 -3.87
C ILE A 46 10.15 8.43 -2.51
N ASN A 47 9.52 9.28 -1.70
CA ASN A 47 9.98 9.60 -0.34
C ASN A 47 10.03 8.36 0.54
N TRP A 48 9.02 7.47 0.46
CA TRP A 48 9.06 6.21 1.20
C TRP A 48 10.18 5.28 0.72
N VAL A 49 10.25 4.98 -0.59
CA VAL A 49 11.11 3.89 -1.09
C VAL A 49 12.60 4.26 -1.17
N LYS A 50 12.95 5.55 -1.21
CA LYS A 50 14.34 6.02 -1.37
C LYS A 50 14.99 6.53 -0.08
N THR A 51 14.24 6.73 1.00
CA THR A 51 14.78 7.24 2.26
C THR A 51 14.73 6.17 3.34
N ASP A 52 15.48 6.38 4.42
CA ASP A 52 15.47 5.53 5.61
C ASP A 52 14.55 6.10 6.71
N ILE A 53 13.60 6.98 6.35
CA ILE A 53 12.61 7.56 7.26
C ILE A 53 11.85 6.45 8.01
N SER A 54 11.63 6.60 9.31
CA SER A 54 10.81 5.63 10.04
C SER A 54 9.36 5.64 9.54
N ARG A 55 8.64 4.55 9.80
CA ARG A 55 7.22 4.45 9.44
C ARG A 55 6.42 5.53 10.16
N GLU A 56 6.70 5.77 11.42
CA GLU A 56 6.03 6.76 12.27
C GLU A 56 6.24 8.18 11.74
N GLU A 57 7.49 8.55 11.45
CA GLU A 57 7.83 9.86 10.88
C GLU A 57 7.21 10.06 9.50
N TYR A 58 7.29 9.05 8.62
CA TYR A 58 6.68 9.11 7.30
C TYR A 58 5.17 9.27 7.38
N THR A 59 4.53 8.51 8.28
CA THR A 59 3.08 8.58 8.50
C THR A 59 2.67 9.97 8.96
N GLN A 60 3.39 10.56 9.93
CA GLN A 60 3.15 11.93 10.40
C GLN A 60 3.35 12.96 9.29
N ASP A 61 4.40 12.83 8.48
CA ASP A 61 4.67 13.70 7.35
C ASP A 61 3.53 13.68 6.32
N VAL A 62 3.08 12.48 5.94
CA VAL A 62 1.95 12.30 5.01
C VAL A 62 0.67 12.90 5.59
N PHE A 63 0.39 12.64 6.88
CA PHE A 63 -0.79 13.19 7.55
C PHE A 63 -0.82 14.72 7.54
N SER A 64 0.33 15.36 7.74
CA SER A 64 0.45 16.81 7.75
C SER A 64 0.14 17.46 6.39
N LYS A 65 0.18 16.69 5.30
CA LYS A 65 0.04 17.18 3.91
C LYS A 65 -1.18 16.61 3.18
N LEU A 66 -2.07 15.85 3.85
CA LEU A 66 -3.19 15.17 3.18
C LEU A 66 -4.09 16.13 2.38
N GLN A 67 -4.28 17.34 2.88
CA GLN A 67 -5.14 18.34 2.27
C GLN A 67 -4.52 19.01 1.04
N ASP A 68 -3.24 18.76 0.74
CA ASP A 68 -2.56 19.34 -0.42
C ASP A 68 -2.78 18.51 -1.70
N TYR A 69 -3.23 17.26 -1.56
CA TYR A 69 -3.34 16.31 -2.67
C TYR A 69 -4.78 15.99 -3.08
N ARG A 70 -5.00 15.73 -4.37
CA ARG A 70 -6.27 15.16 -4.86
C ARG A 70 -6.50 13.76 -4.28
N GLY A 71 -7.78 13.40 -4.07
CA GLY A 71 -8.23 12.11 -3.55
C GLY A 71 -7.39 10.90 -3.99
N PHE A 72 -6.78 10.22 -3.01
CA PHE A 72 -5.91 9.06 -3.24
C PHE A 72 -6.01 8.03 -2.12
N ASN A 73 -5.52 6.83 -2.44
CA ASN A 73 -5.11 5.85 -1.47
C ASN A 73 -3.62 5.58 -1.67
N LEU A 74 -2.88 5.52 -0.58
CA LEU A 74 -1.47 5.18 -0.52
C LEU A 74 -1.32 3.91 0.30
N ILE A 75 -0.65 2.94 -0.30
CA ILE A 75 -0.22 1.72 0.36
C ILE A 75 1.29 1.73 0.39
N PHE A 76 1.87 1.50 1.56
CA PHE A 76 3.31 1.47 1.73
C PHE A 76 3.71 0.51 2.83
N GLY A 77 4.95 0.06 2.81
CA GLY A 77 5.47 -0.82 3.84
C GLY A 77 6.76 -1.48 3.38
N MET A 78 7.09 -2.56 4.05
CA MET A 78 8.19 -3.45 3.65
C MET A 78 7.57 -4.78 3.24
N VAL A 79 8.14 -5.45 2.25
CA VAL A 79 7.76 -6.80 1.86
C VAL A 79 8.95 -7.71 2.08
N ASP A 80 8.75 -8.75 2.88
CA ASP A 80 9.78 -9.77 3.04
C ASP A 80 9.78 -10.67 1.80
N ASP A 81 10.97 -10.93 1.27
CA ASP A 81 11.19 -11.81 0.12
C ASP A 81 11.79 -13.17 0.54
N GLU A 82 11.99 -13.38 1.84
CA GLU A 82 12.49 -14.64 2.39
C GLU A 82 11.40 -15.73 2.38
N VAL A 83 11.47 -16.60 1.37
CA VAL A 83 10.74 -17.87 1.34
C VAL A 83 11.51 -18.87 2.20
N PHE A 84 11.07 -19.07 3.44
CA PHE A 84 11.62 -20.13 4.28
C PHE A 84 11.04 -21.49 3.89
N GLU A 85 11.90 -22.48 3.65
CA GLU A 85 11.47 -23.88 3.53
C GLU A 85 10.94 -24.35 4.90
N ILE A 86 9.67 -24.76 4.94
CA ILE A 86 9.09 -25.34 6.14
C ILE A 86 9.49 -26.80 6.22
N THR A 87 10.15 -27.15 7.31
CA THR A 87 10.36 -28.53 7.71
C THR A 87 9.65 -28.77 9.05
N PRO A 88 9.33 -30.03 9.40
CA PRO A 88 8.77 -30.33 10.72
C PRO A 88 9.60 -29.77 11.88
N ASP A 89 10.92 -29.65 11.68
CA ASP A 89 11.88 -29.24 12.71
C ASP A 89 11.92 -27.72 12.96
N ASN A 90 11.53 -26.90 11.98
CA ASN A 90 11.55 -25.43 12.08
C ASN A 90 10.15 -24.79 12.06
N ALA A 91 9.09 -25.59 11.93
CA ALA A 91 7.73 -25.09 11.76
C ALA A 91 7.25 -24.27 12.96
N GLU A 92 7.51 -24.73 14.19
CA GLU A 92 7.01 -24.07 15.40
C GLU A 92 7.65 -22.68 15.63
N GLU A 93 8.97 -22.57 15.42
CA GLU A 93 9.73 -21.32 15.52
C GLU A 93 9.34 -20.33 14.41
N LEU A 94 9.30 -20.79 13.15
CA LEU A 94 8.92 -19.95 12.01
C LEU A 94 7.45 -19.54 12.00
N LEU A 95 6.59 -20.19 12.79
CA LEU A 95 5.17 -19.83 12.93
C LEU A 95 4.91 -18.92 14.15
N GLN A 96 5.82 -18.87 15.14
CA GLN A 96 5.69 -18.04 16.34
C GLN A 96 6.37 -16.66 16.20
N ASP A 97 7.58 -16.59 15.64
CA ASP A 97 8.41 -15.36 15.70
C ASP A 97 8.36 -14.49 14.45
N ASN A 98 7.96 -15.04 13.31
CA ASN A 98 7.77 -14.30 12.07
C ASN A 98 6.45 -14.75 11.46
N PRO A 99 5.30 -14.12 11.77
CA PRO A 99 4.09 -14.44 11.03
C PRO A 99 4.45 -14.06 9.60
N ARG A 100 4.59 -15.05 8.72
CA ARG A 100 5.33 -15.00 7.43
C ARG A 100 4.86 -13.98 6.41
N GLY A 101 4.03 -13.04 6.82
CA GLY A 101 3.60 -11.92 6.08
C GLY A 101 4.40 -10.66 6.33
N SER A 102 3.93 -9.58 5.75
CA SER A 102 4.45 -8.25 6.02
C SER A 102 3.29 -7.32 6.35
N TYR A 103 3.59 -6.24 7.07
CA TYR A 103 2.60 -5.19 7.30
C TYR A 103 2.73 -4.14 6.21
N LEU A 104 1.65 -3.98 5.45
CA LEU A 104 1.43 -2.79 4.63
C LEU A 104 0.53 -1.82 5.40
N TYR A 105 0.69 -0.54 5.15
CA TYR A 105 -0.04 0.54 5.78
C TYR A 105 -0.85 1.26 4.73
N HIS A 106 -2.11 1.56 5.06
CA HIS A 106 -3.04 2.24 4.18
C HIS A 106 -3.36 3.63 4.73
N ILE A 107 -3.05 4.64 3.95
CA ILE A 107 -3.49 6.02 4.15
C ILE A 107 -4.41 6.41 2.99
N SER A 108 -5.52 7.05 3.29
CA SER A 108 -6.41 7.65 2.29
C SER A 108 -6.69 9.08 2.71
N ASN A 109 -6.82 10.01 1.76
CA ASN A 109 -7.43 11.31 2.00
C ASN A 109 -8.82 11.45 1.35
N GLY A 110 -9.33 10.36 0.76
CA GLY A 110 -10.67 10.30 0.17
C GLY A 110 -11.70 9.53 0.99
N ASN A 111 -11.25 8.61 1.86
CA ASN A 111 -12.10 7.80 2.73
C ASN A 111 -11.88 8.16 4.22
N PRO A 112 -12.85 8.80 4.90
CA PRO A 112 -12.70 9.26 6.28
C PRO A 112 -12.42 8.13 7.30
N GLU A 113 -12.95 6.92 7.07
CA GLU A 113 -12.69 5.77 7.95
C GLU A 113 -11.21 5.37 7.97
N ILE A 114 -10.49 5.65 6.88
CA ILE A 114 -9.08 5.27 6.68
C ILE A 114 -8.15 6.41 7.06
N VAL A 115 -8.60 7.67 6.91
CA VAL A 115 -7.89 8.86 7.40
C VAL A 115 -7.62 8.73 8.90
N GLU A 116 -8.58 8.27 9.68
CA GLU A 116 -8.48 8.29 11.16
C GLU A 116 -7.80 7.06 11.75
N SER A 117 -7.75 5.94 11.04
CA SER A 117 -7.49 4.63 11.67
C SER A 117 -6.10 4.02 11.42
N GLN A 118 -5.22 4.64 10.63
CA GLN A 118 -3.89 4.08 10.28
C GLN A 118 -3.95 2.57 10.01
N LYS A 119 -4.77 2.18 9.04
CA LYS A 119 -5.09 0.76 8.85
C LYS A 119 -3.83 0.01 8.40
N SER A 120 -3.38 -0.92 9.25
CA SER A 120 -2.39 -1.91 8.85
C SER A 120 -3.07 -3.11 8.20
N ILE A 121 -2.41 -3.67 7.20
CA ILE A 121 -2.84 -4.81 6.42
C ILE A 121 -1.72 -5.84 6.55
N PHE A 122 -2.01 -6.94 7.22
CA PHE A 122 -1.10 -8.07 7.28
C PHE A 122 -1.26 -8.93 6.03
N ILE A 123 -0.26 -8.93 5.15
CA ILE A 123 -0.29 -9.68 3.89
C ILE A 123 0.39 -11.04 4.06
N GLN A 124 -0.35 -12.13 3.85
CA GLN A 124 0.14 -13.50 4.03
C GLN A 124 0.69 -14.11 2.72
N PRO A 125 1.73 -14.95 2.78
CA PRO A 125 2.18 -15.71 1.62
C PRO A 125 1.08 -16.58 1.04
N GLY A 126 1.02 -16.66 -0.30
CA GLY A 126 0.05 -17.49 -1.01
C GLY A 126 -1.37 -16.91 -1.11
N ILE A 127 -1.66 -15.81 -0.42
CA ILE A 127 -2.94 -15.09 -0.55
C ILE A 127 -2.80 -13.98 -1.59
N LEU A 128 -3.80 -13.89 -2.48
CA LEU A 128 -3.83 -12.87 -3.52
C LEU A 128 -4.56 -11.62 -3.03
N TYR A 129 -3.81 -10.54 -2.85
CA TYR A 129 -4.34 -9.25 -2.41
C TYR A 129 -4.62 -8.33 -3.59
N GLY A 130 -5.63 -7.48 -3.39
CA GLY A 130 -6.17 -6.63 -4.42
C GLY A 130 -6.49 -5.24 -3.91
N MET A 131 -6.45 -4.26 -4.83
CA MET A 131 -6.84 -2.90 -4.49
C MET A 131 -7.78 -2.33 -5.54
N SER A 132 -8.96 -1.91 -5.09
CA SER A 132 -9.85 -1.07 -5.89
C SER A 132 -9.64 0.41 -5.54
N ASN A 133 -10.17 1.32 -6.36
CA ASN A 133 -10.09 2.76 -6.14
C ASN A 133 -10.66 3.24 -4.77
N GLY A 134 -11.34 2.38 -3.99
CA GLY A 134 -11.96 2.74 -2.71
C GLY A 134 -11.43 2.03 -1.46
N ASN A 135 -10.91 0.80 -1.56
CA ASN A 135 -10.48 0.00 -0.40
C ASN A 135 -9.53 -1.15 -0.81
N ILE A 136 -8.69 -1.60 0.14
CA ILE A 136 -8.03 -2.92 0.08
C ILE A 136 -8.92 -3.93 0.81
N SER A 137 -9.23 -5.02 0.12
CA SER A 137 -9.89 -6.20 0.68
C SER A 137 -9.34 -7.45 0.02
N GLU A 138 -9.55 -8.61 0.65
CA GLU A 138 -9.48 -9.90 -0.05
C GLU A 138 -10.40 -9.81 -1.27
N TRP A 139 -9.87 -10.10 -2.45
CA TRP A 139 -10.44 -9.60 -3.69
C TRP A 139 -11.20 -10.72 -4.42
N GLU A 140 -12.50 -10.87 -4.12
CA GLU A 140 -13.41 -11.80 -4.83
C GLU A 140 -13.30 -11.66 -6.36
N LYS A 141 -13.00 -10.47 -6.87
CA LYS A 141 -12.80 -10.20 -8.31
C LYS A 141 -11.58 -10.92 -8.90
N VAL A 142 -10.51 -11.10 -8.12
CA VAL A 142 -9.33 -11.85 -8.57
C VAL A 142 -9.64 -13.34 -8.57
N GLU A 143 -10.34 -13.85 -7.56
CA GLU A 143 -10.81 -15.23 -7.57
C GLU A 143 -11.75 -15.49 -8.76
N LEU A 144 -12.69 -14.58 -9.03
CA LEU A 144 -13.52 -14.59 -10.24
C LEU A 144 -12.68 -14.58 -11.52
N GLY A 145 -11.66 -13.73 -11.62
CA GLY A 145 -10.74 -13.68 -12.75
C GLY A 145 -9.97 -14.99 -12.94
N THR A 146 -9.42 -15.55 -11.88
CA THR A 146 -8.73 -16.85 -11.86
C THR A 146 -9.67 -17.97 -12.33
N ASN A 147 -10.90 -17.99 -11.83
CA ASN A 147 -11.91 -18.98 -12.23
C ASN A 147 -12.28 -18.88 -13.71
N LEU A 148 -12.38 -17.66 -14.26
CA LEU A 148 -12.68 -17.46 -15.69
C LEU A 148 -11.52 -17.88 -16.60
N ILE A 149 -10.27 -17.64 -16.19
CA ILE A 149 -9.08 -18.10 -16.94
C ILE A 149 -8.98 -19.63 -16.96
N ASN A 150 -9.31 -20.29 -15.84
CA ASN A 150 -9.24 -21.75 -15.75
C ASN A 150 -10.39 -22.47 -16.49
N GLN A 151 -11.40 -21.73 -16.95
CA GLN A 151 -12.52 -22.24 -17.74
C GLN A 151 -12.39 -21.99 -19.25
N SER A 152 -11.34 -21.28 -19.70
CA SER A 152 -11.05 -20.98 -21.11
C SER A 152 -9.93 -21.85 -21.67
#